data_AF-A0A937IRI9-F1
#
_entry.id   AF-A0A937IRI9-F1
#
_cell.length_a   1.000
_cell.length_b   1.000
_cell.length_c   1.000
_cell.angle_alpha   90.00
_cell.angle_beta   90.00
_cell.angle_gamma   90.00
#
_symmetry.space_group_name_H-M   'P 1'
#
loop_
_entity.id
_entity.type
_entity.pdbx_description
1 polymer ?
#
loop_
_entity_poly.entity_id
_entity_poly.type
_entity_poly.pdbx_seq_one_letter_code
_entity_poly.pdbx_strand_id
1 'polypeptide(L)'
;MDIGVPGGRELLDFSDALVGDDRKTLDAARIALANSIGEETIAGAAAVAANFTKNDRIANGCGIPTEPMVLKATKEIRAELNLNGFRSAINSSRHFPDDM
;
A
#
# COMPACT_ATOMS: atom_id res chain seq x y z
N MET A 1 9.60 4.32 14.10
CA MET A 1 9.44 5.74 13.72
C MET A 1 8.27 6.29 14.52
N ASP A 2 8.35 7.53 15.01
CA ASP A 2 7.16 8.19 15.58
C ASP A 2 6.41 8.89 14.44
N ILE A 3 5.12 8.59 14.30
CA ILE A 3 4.25 9.10 13.23
C ILE A 3 3.21 10.10 13.75
N GLY A 4 3.30 10.51 15.02
CA GLY A 4 2.46 11.58 15.57
C GLY A 4 1.03 11.18 15.92
N VAL A 5 0.74 9.89 16.00
CA VAL A 5 -0.55 9.36 16.47
C VAL A 5 -0.35 8.38 17.64
N PRO A 6 -1.32 8.25 18.57
CA PRO A 6 -1.26 7.27 19.65
C PRO A 6 -1.00 5.85 19.12
N GLY A 7 -0.06 5.13 19.74
CA GLY A 7 0.35 3.79 19.32
C GLY A 7 0.96 3.73 17.91
N GLY A 8 1.43 4.86 17.37
CA GLY A 8 1.90 4.95 16.00
C GLY A 8 3.08 4.03 15.69
N ARG A 9 3.94 3.77 16.67
CA ARG A 9 5.04 2.82 16.52
C ARG A 9 4.52 1.40 16.37
N GLU A 10 3.62 0.98 17.26
CA GLU A 10 3.04 -0.36 17.28
C GLU A 10 2.15 -0.60 16.05
N LEU A 11 1.47 0.43 15.54
CA LEU A 11 0.72 0.36 14.29
C LEU A 11 1.64 0.09 13.09
N LEU A 12 2.81 0.74 13.02
CA LEU A 12 3.79 0.48 11.98
C LEU A 12 4.38 -0.93 12.12
N ASP A 13 4.79 -1.33 13.32
CA ASP A 13 5.36 -2.65 13.55
C ASP A 13 4.33 -3.76 13.24
N PHE A 14 3.05 -3.55 13.55
CA PHE A 14 1.96 -4.44 13.12
C PHE A 14 1.77 -4.48 11.61
N SER A 15 1.79 -3.32 10.94
CA SER A 15 1.67 -3.22 9.48
C SER A 15 2.80 -3.97 8.77
N ASP A 16 4.04 -3.81 9.22
CA ASP A 16 5.21 -4.49 8.65
C ASP A 16 5.10 -6.01 8.85
N ALA A 17 4.74 -6.46 10.05
CA ALA A 17 4.58 -7.87 10.36
C ALA A 17 3.42 -8.52 9.60
N LEU A 18 2.36 -7.76 9.30
CA LEU A 18 1.16 -8.26 8.60
C LEU A 18 1.42 -8.62 7.13
N VAL A 19 2.35 -7.92 6.48
CA VAL A 19 2.69 -8.15 5.07
C VAL A 19 3.66 -9.33 4.89
N GLY A 20 4.38 -9.72 5.95
CA GLY A 20 5.31 -10.85 5.96
C GLY A 20 4.66 -12.21 6.19
N ASP A 21 5.51 -13.23 6.31
CA ASP A 21 5.13 -14.63 6.56
C ASP A 21 5.48 -15.13 7.98
N ASP A 22 6.17 -14.31 8.78
CA ASP A 22 6.55 -14.64 10.16
C ASP A 22 5.38 -14.47 11.13
N ARG A 23 4.72 -15.60 11.41
CA ARG A 23 3.60 -15.67 12.34
C ARG A 23 3.96 -15.21 13.77
N LYS A 24 5.17 -15.50 14.25
CA LYS A 24 5.57 -15.15 15.62
C LYS A 24 5.73 -13.64 15.75
N THR A 25 6.35 -13.02 14.77
CA THR A 25 6.51 -11.57 14.71
C THR A 25 5.14 -10.89 14.64
N LEU A 26 4.23 -11.42 13.82
CA LEU A 26 2.85 -10.90 13.73
C LEU A 26 2.07 -11.03 15.04
N ASP A 27 2.17 -12.16 15.74
CA ASP A 27 1.48 -12.34 17.03
C ASP A 27 2.06 -11.42 18.12
N ALA A 28 3.38 -11.22 18.13
CA ALA A 28 4.03 -10.26 19.04
C ALA A 28 3.57 -8.82 18.77
N ALA A 29 3.47 -8.42 17.50
CA ALA A 29 3.02 -7.08 17.12
C ALA A 29 1.54 -6.84 17.48
N ARG A 30 0.68 -7.85 17.34
CA ARG A 30 -0.73 -7.78 17.80
C ARG A 30 -0.82 -7.51 19.29
N ILE A 31 -0.06 -8.26 20.10
CA ILE A 31 -0.04 -8.10 21.56
C ILE A 31 0.46 -6.70 21.93
N ALA A 32 1.55 -6.24 21.31
CA ALA A 32 2.09 -4.91 21.56
C ALA A 32 1.06 -3.80 21.22
N LEU A 33 0.39 -3.91 20.07
CA LEU A 33 -0.63 -2.97 19.64
C LEU A 33 -1.83 -2.93 20.60
N ALA A 34 -2.35 -4.09 20.99
CA ALA A 34 -3.44 -4.19 21.96
C ALA A 34 -3.09 -3.55 23.30
N ASN A 35 -1.87 -3.81 23.80
CA ASN A 35 -1.41 -3.23 25.06
C ASN A 35 -1.21 -1.71 24.99
N SER A 36 -0.93 -1.17 23.81
CA SER A 36 -0.68 0.25 23.59
C SER A 36 -1.97 1.07 23.50
N ILE A 37 -2.93 0.63 22.68
CA ILE A 37 -4.12 1.43 22.34
C ILE A 37 -5.44 0.64 22.31
N GLY A 38 -5.48 -0.56 22.87
CA GLY A 38 -6.70 -1.37 23.01
C GLY A 38 -6.83 -2.50 21.98
N GLU A 39 -7.45 -3.61 22.39
CA GLU A 39 -7.62 -4.82 21.59
C GLU A 39 -8.42 -4.58 20.30
N GLU A 40 -9.42 -3.69 20.35
CA GLU A 40 -10.25 -3.31 19.22
C GLU A 40 -9.44 -2.72 18.05
N THR A 41 -8.28 -2.13 18.35
CA THR A 41 -7.41 -1.53 17.34
C THR A 41 -6.81 -2.59 16.40
N ILE A 42 -6.61 -3.82 16.85
CA ILE A 42 -6.11 -4.90 15.98
C ILE A 42 -7.10 -5.14 14.83
N ALA A 43 -8.38 -5.28 15.13
CA ALA A 43 -9.41 -5.50 14.13
C ALA A 43 -9.55 -4.29 13.19
N GLY A 44 -9.50 -3.07 13.73
CA GLY A 44 -9.54 -1.84 12.94
C GLY A 44 -8.38 -1.73 11.95
N ALA A 45 -7.14 -1.91 12.42
CA ALA A 45 -5.94 -1.86 11.59
C ALA A 45 -5.94 -2.97 10.52
N ALA A 46 -6.32 -4.20 10.90
CA ALA A 46 -6.43 -5.32 9.96
C ALA A 46 -7.49 -5.07 8.89
N ALA A 47 -8.65 -4.50 9.24
CA ALA A 47 -9.69 -4.16 8.28
C ALA A 47 -9.24 -3.09 7.29
N VAL A 48 -8.51 -2.08 7.76
CA VAL A 48 -7.90 -1.06 6.89
C VAL A 48 -6.93 -1.71 5.90
N ALA A 49 -5.98 -2.51 6.38
CA ALA A 49 -5.02 -3.20 5.53
C ALA A 49 -5.69 -4.12 4.49
N ALA A 50 -6.72 -4.86 4.90
CA ALA A 50 -7.49 -5.71 4.02
C ALA A 50 -8.21 -4.92 2.91
N ASN A 51 -8.79 -3.76 3.24
CA ASN A 51 -9.50 -2.92 2.27
C ASN A 51 -8.55 -2.35 1.20
N PHE A 52 -7.39 -1.82 1.59
CA PHE A 52 -6.38 -1.32 0.65
C PHE A 52 -5.86 -2.44 -0.24
N THR A 53 -5.49 -3.57 0.35
CA THR A 53 -5.03 -4.75 -0.38
C THR A 53 -6.06 -5.24 -1.42
N LYS A 54 -7.35 -5.26 -1.07
CA LYS A 54 -8.44 -5.64 -1.98
C LYS A 54 -8.62 -4.62 -3.10
N ASN A 55 -8.65 -3.32 -2.78
CA ASN A 55 -8.82 -2.27 -3.78
C ASN A 55 -7.64 -2.21 -4.76
N ASP A 56 -6.41 -2.33 -4.28
CA ASP A 56 -5.21 -2.33 -5.13
C ASP A 56 -5.21 -3.50 -6.11
N ARG A 57 -5.61 -4.70 -5.66
CA ARG A 57 -5.72 -5.86 -6.54
C ARG A 57 -6.79 -5.68 -7.61
N ILE A 58 -7.94 -5.11 -7.27
CA ILE A 58 -8.99 -4.81 -8.25
C ILE A 58 -8.50 -3.75 -9.25
N ALA A 59 -7.90 -2.67 -8.76
CA ALA A 59 -7.37 -1.59 -9.58
C ALA A 59 -6.30 -2.10 -10.57
N ASN A 60 -5.36 -2.92 -10.08
CA ASN A 60 -4.34 -3.55 -10.90
C ASN A 60 -4.94 -4.56 -11.90
N GLY A 61 -5.92 -5.37 -11.48
CA GLY A 61 -6.59 -6.36 -12.33
C GLY A 61 -7.40 -5.74 -13.46
N CYS A 62 -8.06 -4.61 -13.21
CA CYS A 62 -8.84 -3.87 -14.21
C CYS A 62 -7.97 -2.95 -15.08
N GLY A 63 -6.72 -2.69 -14.67
CA GLY A 63 -5.83 -1.76 -15.36
C GLY A 63 -6.29 -0.30 -15.21
N ILE A 64 -6.47 0.14 -13.96
CA ILE A 64 -6.85 1.52 -13.65
C ILE A 64 -5.87 2.50 -14.33
N PRO A 65 -6.37 3.58 -14.97
CA PRO A 65 -5.50 4.61 -15.50
C PRO A 65 -4.78 5.36 -14.39
N THR A 66 -3.59 5.87 -14.71
CA THR A 66 -2.90 6.87 -13.89
C THR A 66 -3.24 8.25 -14.42
N GLU A 67 -3.61 9.19 -13.53
CA GLU A 67 -3.96 10.56 -13.93
C GLU A 67 -2.84 11.24 -14.73
N PRO A 68 -3.15 12.05 -15.76
CA PRO A 68 -2.15 12.67 -16.65
C PRO A 68 -1.08 13.49 -15.90
N MET A 69 -1.49 14.22 -14.86
CA MET A 69 -0.56 14.99 -14.03
C MET A 69 0.47 14.09 -13.34
N VAL A 70 0.04 12.93 -12.83
CA VAL A 70 0.91 11.94 -12.18
C VAL A 70 1.81 11.26 -13.22
N LEU A 71 1.29 10.97 -14.42
CA LEU A 71 2.09 10.43 -15.51
C LEU A 71 3.22 11.36 -15.93
N LYS A 72 2.96 12.66 -15.99
CA LYS A 72 3.99 13.67 -16.26
C LYS A 72 4.99 13.75 -15.12
N ALA A 73 4.52 13.87 -13.88
CA ALA A 73 5.36 14.02 -12.70
C ALA A 73 6.27 12.81 -12.44
N THR A 74 5.82 11.60 -12.78
CA THR A 74 6.57 10.36 -12.53
C THR A 74 7.31 9.82 -13.77
N LYS A 75 7.41 10.60 -14.86
CA LYS A 75 8.03 10.14 -16.12
C LYS A 75 9.45 9.60 -15.92
N GLU A 76 10.28 10.35 -15.20
CA GLU A 76 11.70 10.03 -14.98
C GLU A 76 11.84 8.79 -14.09
N ILE A 77 11.19 8.77 -12.93
CA ILE A 77 11.26 7.61 -12.01
C ILE A 77 10.69 6.33 -12.63
N ARG A 78 9.65 6.41 -13.48
CA ARG A 78 9.16 5.24 -14.23
C ARG A 78 10.19 4.71 -15.22
N ALA A 79 10.96 5.59 -15.86
CA ALA A 79 12.03 5.18 -16.76
C ALA A 79 13.20 4.56 -15.99
N GLU A 80 13.64 5.19 -14.90
CA GLU A 80 14.74 4.70 -14.05
C GLU A 80 14.45 3.31 -13.44
N LEU A 81 13.23 3.09 -12.97
CA LEU A 81 12.79 1.82 -12.41
C LEU A 81 12.35 0.79 -13.48
N ASN A 82 12.50 1.12 -14.77
CA ASN A 82 12.05 0.31 -15.92
C ASN A 82 10.57 -0.11 -15.84
N LEU A 83 9.71 0.76 -15.28
CA LEU A 83 8.28 0.48 -15.14
C LEU A 83 7.55 0.46 -16.49
N ASN A 84 8.09 1.17 -17.48
CA ASN A 84 7.54 1.17 -18.85
C ASN A 84 7.73 -0.18 -19.57
N GLY A 85 8.61 -1.06 -19.07
CA GLY A 85 8.86 -2.38 -19.65
C GLY A 85 7.83 -3.44 -19.27
N PHE A 86 6.98 -3.19 -18.27
CA PHE A 86 5.92 -4.13 -17.90
C PHE A 86 4.77 -4.09 -18.90
N ARG A 87 4.19 -5.27 -19.19
CA ARG A 87 2.99 -5.36 -20.06
C ARG A 87 1.83 -4.49 -19.58
N SER A 88 1.70 -4.27 -18.28
CA SER A 88 0.67 -3.43 -17.67
C SER A 88 0.85 -1.93 -17.93
N ALA A 89 2.02 -1.47 -18.38
CA ALA A 89 2.27 -0.06 -18.67
C ALA A 89 1.34 0.50 -19.77
N ILE A 90 0.78 -0.37 -20.62
CA ILE A 90 -0.26 0.01 -21.60
C ILE A 90 -1.49 0.65 -20.96
N ASN A 91 -1.81 0.30 -19.71
CA ASN A 91 -2.96 0.84 -18.99
C ASN A 91 -2.76 2.31 -18.61
N SER A 92 -1.53 2.81 -18.61
CA SER A 92 -1.23 4.21 -18.34
C SER A 92 -1.51 5.12 -19.55
N SER A 93 -1.25 4.67 -20.78
CA SER A 93 -1.34 5.51 -21.98
C SER A 93 -2.61 5.31 -22.80
N ARG A 94 -3.21 4.11 -22.79
CA ARG A 94 -4.37 3.79 -23.65
C ARG A 94 -5.62 4.63 -23.38
N HIS A 95 -5.69 5.28 -22.22
CA HIS A 95 -6.83 6.10 -21.79
C HIS A 95 -6.64 7.59 -22.04
N PHE A 96 -5.40 8.04 -22.27
CA PHE A 96 -5.04 9.45 -22.49
C PHE A 96 -4.03 9.57 -23.65
N PRO A 97 -4.41 9.18 -24.88
CA PRO A 97 -3.48 9.13 -26.02
C PRO A 97 -2.93 10.50 -26.41
N ASP A 98 -3.66 11.59 -26.11
CA ASP A 98 -3.28 12.96 -26.47
C ASP A 98 -2.40 13.65 -25.40
N ASP A 99 -2.25 13.06 -24.21
CA ASP A 99 -1.54 13.63 -23.05
C ASP A 99 -0.16 13.00 -22.79
N MET A 100 0.28 12.07 -23.65
CA MET A 100 1.55 11.34 -23.56
C MET A 100 2.63 11.94 -24.46
#